data_AF-A0A1X3PB88-F1
#
_entry.id   AF-A0A1X3PB88-F1
#
_cell.length_a   1.000
_cell.length_b   1.000
_cell.length_c   1.000
_cell.angle_alpha   90.00
_cell.angle_beta   90.00
_cell.angle_gamma   90.00
#
_symmetry.space_group_name_H-M   'P 1'
#
loop_
_entity.id
_entity.type
_entity.pdbx_description
1 polymer ?
#
loop_
_entity_poly.entity_id
_entity_poly.type
_entity_poly.pdbx_seq_one_letter_code
_entity_poly.pdbx_strand_id
1 'polypeptide(L)'
;MVVDRHVLPGSSDPTRRLMVILDRLVSRFPGQGWGVRELAEEMGASRTTVNRALQALADLSLVRAEGGGTYAVGPRLRVIAGMAHRSHGVLREGPAVLAELTRDTGATAMAVMQGPRPTEAFVAAVHQAPGGIQYRLAPGMGLPLHAGAAGQAILSELDPAVLAQIAPERFTEATHVDVAELRQILDEAGARGYVTSIGQHIPLAAGVAAPFRTPDGQIGAVSATRPRTETSTTDLEAIAAQVIAAAQALGSSAVTTPVAPSAEPPTPRDGASSAAGRVERLMTLLAAGAPGLGSPTAAARSLQAHSATAKKLLASAADCGLLRYAEPSNTAACGSLLLRWAAQLGPRPGLGDLLRPRLRELSADTGETTALVVLAPEERTATIAEVVDGPNPVRYGVVTGAEVPLHAGASGKALLAHLPTSTAEQLDLPRLAPGTLVTRDALREDLAAIRDRGWAVGEGERFSDAFGLAAPVFEGAPWWRRSRSRSRGSGRTRSTSTRWSQRCVAPPRRPPS
;
A
#
# COMPACT_ATOMS: atom_id res chain seq x y z
N MET A 1 -15.96 0.10 11.87
CA MET A 1 -15.10 1.11 11.23
C MET A 1 -14.13 1.61 12.29
N VAL A 2 -12.88 1.17 12.25
CA VAL A 2 -11.82 1.81 13.05
C VAL A 2 -11.57 3.15 12.37
N VAL A 3 -11.96 4.25 13.01
CA VAL A 3 -11.51 5.59 12.59
C VAL A 3 -9.99 5.57 12.76
N ASP A 4 -9.25 5.72 11.67
CA ASP A 4 -7.79 5.81 11.72
C ASP A 4 -7.43 7.12 12.46
N ARG A 5 -7.33 7.05 13.80
CA ARG A 5 -7.00 8.18 14.69
C ARG A 5 -5.53 8.59 14.56
N HIS A 6 -4.77 7.92 13.69
CA HIS A 6 -3.32 8.10 13.55
C HIS A 6 -2.91 9.23 12.61
N VAL A 7 -3.83 10.08 12.18
CA VAL A 7 -3.54 11.18 11.27
C VAL A 7 -3.24 12.46 12.06
N LEU A 8 -2.29 13.27 11.57
CA LEU A 8 -1.86 14.52 12.22
C LEU A 8 -3.04 15.48 12.53
N PRO A 9 -3.05 16.19 13.67
CA PRO A 9 -4.10 17.18 13.94
C PRO A 9 -4.00 18.40 13.01
N GLY A 10 -5.12 19.10 12.82
CA GLY A 10 -5.17 20.38 12.09
C GLY A 10 -4.20 21.42 12.67
N SER A 11 -3.72 22.34 11.83
CA SER A 11 -2.78 23.39 12.25
C SER A 11 -2.98 24.70 11.50
N SER A 12 -2.74 25.81 12.22
CA SER A 12 -2.68 27.15 11.64
C SER A 12 -1.39 27.42 10.88
N ASP A 13 -0.27 26.75 11.21
CA ASP A 13 1.02 26.85 10.50
C ASP A 13 0.86 26.36 9.05
N PRO A 14 1.15 27.19 8.03
CA PRO A 14 1.08 26.81 6.63
C PRO A 14 1.89 25.55 6.28
N THR A 15 3.07 25.37 6.90
CA THR A 15 3.95 24.24 6.60
C THR A 15 3.38 22.94 7.14
N ARG A 16 3.02 22.92 8.43
CA ARG A 16 2.34 21.79 9.06
C ARG A 16 1.04 21.44 8.36
N ARG A 17 0.27 22.45 7.92
CA ARG A 17 -0.97 22.24 7.17
C ARG A 17 -0.77 21.44 5.88
N LEU A 18 0.31 21.70 5.16
CA LEU A 18 0.65 20.93 3.94
C LEU A 18 0.92 19.47 4.29
N MET A 19 1.68 19.20 5.35
CA MET A 19 1.97 17.84 5.82
C MET A 19 0.69 17.12 6.27
N VAL A 20 -0.20 17.81 6.99
CA VAL A 20 -1.51 17.27 7.41
C VAL A 20 -2.38 16.92 6.21
N ILE A 21 -2.42 17.76 5.17
CA ILE A 21 -3.17 17.46 3.93
C ILE A 21 -2.59 16.21 3.25
N LEU A 22 -1.26 16.12 3.11
CA LEU A 22 -0.63 14.94 2.53
C LEU A 22 -0.91 13.68 3.36
N ASP A 23 -0.84 13.78 4.68
CA ASP A 23 -1.13 12.67 5.59
C ASP A 23 -2.57 12.16 5.44
N ARG A 24 -3.53 13.09 5.31
CA ARG A 24 -4.94 12.79 5.06
C ARG A 24 -5.15 12.09 3.72
N LEU A 25 -4.50 12.59 2.67
CA LEU A 25 -4.61 12.00 1.34
C LEU A 25 -4.00 10.60 1.28
N VAL A 26 -2.88 10.37 1.97
CA VAL A 26 -2.21 9.07 2.02
C VAL A 26 -2.99 8.08 2.88
N SER A 27 -3.52 8.51 4.03
CA SER A 27 -4.29 7.67 4.95
C SER A 27 -5.68 7.29 4.45
N ARG A 28 -6.17 7.90 3.37
CA ARG A 28 -7.47 7.56 2.77
C ARG A 28 -7.40 6.22 2.05
N PHE A 29 -8.51 5.47 2.07
CA PHE A 29 -8.60 4.22 1.31
C PHE A 29 -8.31 4.45 -0.19
N PRO A 30 -7.52 3.56 -0.84
CA PRO A 30 -7.24 3.66 -2.27
C PRO A 30 -8.52 3.79 -3.10
N GLY A 31 -8.51 4.72 -4.05
CA GLY A 31 -9.64 4.97 -4.95
C GLY A 31 -10.67 5.99 -4.45
N GLN A 32 -10.53 6.51 -3.22
CA GLN A 32 -11.35 7.62 -2.73
C GLN A 32 -10.51 8.90 -2.61
N GLY A 33 -10.86 9.91 -3.41
CA GLY A 33 -10.31 11.26 -3.26
C GLY A 33 -11.00 12.04 -2.15
N TRP A 34 -10.32 13.04 -1.60
CA TRP A 34 -10.86 13.97 -0.62
C TRP A 34 -11.49 15.19 -1.28
N GLY A 35 -12.69 15.57 -0.86
CA GLY A 35 -13.28 16.85 -1.24
C GLY A 35 -12.67 18.03 -0.47
N VAL A 36 -12.60 19.22 -1.10
CA VAL A 36 -12.11 20.45 -0.43
C VAL A 36 -12.94 20.78 0.82
N ARG A 37 -14.26 20.61 0.74
CA ARG A 37 -15.18 20.86 1.85
C ARG A 37 -14.94 19.88 3.00
N GLU A 38 -14.83 18.60 2.67
CA GLU A 38 -14.59 17.51 3.63
C GLU A 38 -13.28 17.73 4.39
N LEU A 39 -12.19 18.02 3.67
CA LEU A 39 -10.89 18.34 4.29
C LEU A 39 -10.93 19.61 5.15
N ALA A 40 -11.65 20.65 4.71
CA ALA A 40 -11.77 21.89 5.47
C ALA A 40 -12.50 21.68 6.80
N GLU A 41 -13.58 20.91 6.79
CA GLU A 41 -14.34 20.54 7.99
C GLU A 41 -13.48 19.69 8.95
N GLU A 42 -12.80 18.67 8.45
CA GLU A 42 -11.97 17.80 9.30
C GLU A 42 -10.75 18.51 9.90
N MET A 43 -10.13 19.42 9.14
CA MET A 43 -8.96 20.17 9.60
C MET A 43 -9.32 21.39 10.46
N GLY A 44 -10.60 21.73 10.62
CA GLY A 44 -11.03 22.98 11.26
C GLY A 44 -10.49 24.23 10.56
N ALA A 45 -10.41 24.21 9.23
CA ALA A 45 -9.82 25.27 8.41
C ALA A 45 -10.83 25.85 7.41
N SER A 46 -10.57 27.05 6.88
CA SER A 46 -11.42 27.62 5.83
C SER A 46 -11.22 26.90 4.49
N ARG A 47 -12.31 26.76 3.71
CA ARG A 47 -12.28 26.15 2.37
C ARG A 47 -11.27 26.84 1.46
N THR A 48 -11.19 28.16 1.51
CA THR A 48 -10.22 28.94 0.71
C THR A 48 -8.78 28.58 1.06
N THR A 49 -8.47 28.39 2.34
CA THR A 49 -7.10 28.02 2.76
C THR A 49 -6.75 26.60 2.36
N VAL A 50 -7.66 25.64 2.52
CA VAL A 50 -7.44 24.25 2.07
C VAL A 50 -7.29 24.18 0.55
N ASN A 51 -8.16 24.88 -0.20
CA ASN A 51 -8.07 24.91 -1.66
C ASN A 51 -6.74 25.49 -2.15
N ARG A 52 -6.26 26.59 -1.55
CA ARG A 52 -4.95 27.17 -1.88
C ARG A 52 -3.79 26.21 -1.59
N ALA A 53 -3.86 25.47 -0.48
CA ALA A 53 -2.84 24.49 -0.14
C ALA A 53 -2.86 23.30 -1.11
N LEU A 54 -4.04 22.78 -1.45
CA LEU A 54 -4.20 21.72 -2.45
C LEU A 54 -3.70 22.14 -3.83
N GLN A 55 -4.00 23.37 -4.27
CA GLN A 55 -3.48 23.89 -5.53
C GLN A 55 -1.95 23.97 -5.53
N ALA A 56 -1.35 24.53 -4.47
CA ALA A 56 0.11 24.60 -4.35
C ALA A 56 0.78 23.22 -4.36
N LEU A 57 0.14 22.20 -3.77
CA LEU A 57 0.62 20.82 -3.82
C LEU A 57 0.38 20.17 -5.20
N ALA A 58 -0.69 20.54 -5.89
CA ALA A 58 -1.02 20.06 -7.23
C ALA A 58 -0.05 20.59 -8.29
N ASP A 59 0.36 21.86 -8.18
CA ASP A 59 1.37 22.48 -9.05
C ASP A 59 2.71 21.73 -8.99
N LEU A 60 3.04 21.16 -7.82
CA LEU A 60 4.22 20.31 -7.59
C LEU A 60 3.99 18.82 -7.90
N SER A 61 2.78 18.46 -8.34
CA SER A 61 2.34 17.08 -8.55
C SER A 61 2.42 16.18 -7.31
N LEU A 62 2.47 16.76 -6.11
CA LEU A 62 2.37 16.02 -4.84
C LEU A 62 0.94 15.52 -4.60
N VAL A 63 -0.03 16.27 -5.13
CA VAL A 63 -1.45 15.96 -5.14
C VAL A 63 -1.95 16.01 -6.59
N ARG A 64 -2.98 15.25 -6.92
CA ARG A 64 -3.68 15.36 -8.21
C ARG A 64 -5.16 15.62 -7.96
N ALA A 65 -5.75 16.49 -8.76
CA ALA A 65 -7.20 16.60 -8.83
C ALA A 65 -7.77 15.37 -9.55
N GLU A 66 -8.92 14.89 -9.09
CA GLU A 66 -9.71 13.84 -9.74
C GLU A 66 -11.07 14.39 -10.19
N GLY A 67 -11.80 13.61 -10.99
CA GLY A 67 -13.16 13.99 -11.40
C GLY A 67 -14.08 14.22 -10.20
N GLY A 68 -15.01 15.16 -10.33
CA GLY A 68 -15.96 15.48 -9.25
C GLY A 68 -15.43 16.39 -8.14
N GLY A 69 -14.28 17.04 -8.33
CA GLY A 69 -13.76 18.03 -7.39
C GLY A 69 -13.06 17.44 -6.15
N THR A 70 -12.63 16.19 -6.25
CA THR A 70 -11.86 15.49 -5.22
C THR A 70 -10.36 15.51 -5.54
N TYR A 71 -9.52 15.25 -4.54
CA TYR A 71 -8.08 15.24 -4.65
C TYR A 71 -7.51 13.92 -4.13
N ALA A 72 -6.45 13.42 -4.78
CA ALA A 72 -5.77 12.19 -4.42
C ALA A 72 -4.25 12.37 -4.42
N VAL A 73 -3.53 11.37 -3.92
CA VAL A 73 -2.06 11.34 -3.92
C VAL A 73 -1.52 11.51 -5.36
N GLY A 74 -0.65 12.50 -5.54
CA GLY A 74 -0.03 12.83 -6.81
C GLY A 74 1.20 11.96 -7.12
N PRO A 75 1.62 11.92 -8.40
CA PRO A 75 2.73 11.08 -8.84
C PRO A 75 4.07 11.45 -8.18
N ARG A 76 4.30 12.73 -7.85
CA ARG A 76 5.56 13.16 -7.21
C ARG A 76 5.70 12.59 -5.80
N LEU A 77 4.62 12.59 -5.02
CA LEU A 77 4.62 12.03 -3.67
C LEU A 77 4.92 10.53 -3.69
N ARG A 78 4.40 9.80 -4.68
CA ARG A 78 4.70 8.37 -4.87
C ARG A 78 6.15 8.09 -5.21
N VAL A 79 6.79 8.96 -6.02
CA VAL A 79 8.23 8.84 -6.31
C VAL A 79 9.05 9.01 -5.03
N ILE A 80 8.74 10.04 -4.23
CA ILE A 80 9.41 10.31 -2.96
C ILE A 80 9.20 9.15 -1.98
N ALA A 81 7.95 8.70 -1.82
CA ALA A 81 7.61 7.57 -0.95
C ALA A 81 8.31 6.28 -1.38
N GLY A 82 8.36 5.99 -2.69
CA GLY A 82 9.07 4.84 -3.23
C GLY A 82 10.59 4.92 -3.05
N MET A 83 11.18 6.13 -3.09
CA MET A 83 12.59 6.33 -2.73
C MET A 83 12.82 6.01 -1.26
N ALA A 84 12.02 6.58 -0.36
CA ALA A 84 12.11 6.33 1.08
C ALA A 84 11.90 4.84 1.43
N HIS A 85 10.99 4.16 0.72
CA HIS A 85 10.75 2.72 0.88
C HIS A 85 12.00 1.91 0.53
N ARG A 86 12.68 2.23 -0.57
CA ARG A 86 13.87 1.49 -1.02
C ARG A 86 15.12 1.79 -0.21
N SER A 87 15.20 2.98 0.41
CA SER A 87 16.35 3.37 1.24
C SER A 87 16.29 2.80 2.66
N HIS A 88 15.09 2.56 3.20
CA HIS A 88 14.93 2.10 4.58
C HIS A 88 14.98 0.57 4.68
N GLY A 89 15.94 0.04 5.45
CA GLY A 89 16.21 -1.40 5.59
C GLY A 89 14.97 -2.23 5.93
N VAL A 90 14.22 -1.82 6.95
CA VAL A 90 12.99 -2.53 7.38
C VAL A 90 11.94 -2.62 6.26
N LEU A 91 11.77 -1.58 5.45
CA LEU A 91 10.77 -1.58 4.38
C LEU A 91 11.25 -2.42 3.18
N ARG A 92 12.56 -2.36 2.87
CA ARG A 92 13.17 -3.11 1.77
C ARG A 92 13.29 -4.61 2.07
N GLU A 93 13.73 -4.98 3.27
CA GLU A 93 14.06 -6.36 3.66
C GLU A 93 12.91 -7.05 4.40
N GLY A 94 12.02 -6.27 5.03
CA GLY A 94 10.84 -6.73 5.75
C GLY A 94 10.06 -7.84 5.04
N PRO A 95 9.62 -7.64 3.79
CA PRO A 95 8.84 -8.66 3.08
C PRO A 95 9.51 -10.04 3.02
N ALA A 96 10.82 -10.11 2.81
CA ALA A 96 11.55 -11.38 2.73
C ALA A 96 11.66 -12.06 4.10
N VAL A 97 12.03 -11.30 5.13
CA VAL A 97 12.12 -11.80 6.52
C VAL A 97 10.76 -12.29 7.03
N LEU A 98 9.70 -11.53 6.74
CA LEU A 98 8.34 -11.91 7.13
C LEU A 98 7.83 -13.14 6.37
N ALA A 99 8.19 -13.29 5.09
CA ALA A 99 7.84 -14.48 4.30
C ALA A 99 8.49 -15.75 4.87
N GLU A 100 9.76 -15.66 5.28
CA GLU A 100 10.46 -16.75 5.96
C GLU A 100 9.80 -17.09 7.30
N LEU A 101 9.54 -16.09 8.15
CA LEU A 101 8.85 -16.29 9.42
C LEU A 101 7.46 -16.92 9.24
N THR A 102 6.68 -16.48 8.26
CA THR A 102 5.38 -17.08 7.95
C THR A 102 5.51 -18.53 7.48
N ARG A 103 6.52 -18.84 6.66
CA ARG A 103 6.77 -20.22 6.20
C ARG A 103 7.10 -21.14 7.36
N ASP A 104 7.93 -20.68 8.28
CA ASP A 104 8.44 -21.50 9.39
C ASP A 104 7.40 -21.70 10.50
N THR A 105 6.52 -20.73 10.71
CA THR A 105 5.55 -20.74 11.82
C THR A 105 4.12 -21.04 11.39
N GLY A 106 3.80 -20.87 10.10
CA GLY A 106 2.42 -20.87 9.60
C GLY A 106 1.59 -19.68 10.07
N ALA A 107 2.20 -18.68 10.72
CA ALA A 107 1.52 -17.50 11.25
C ALA A 107 1.62 -16.31 10.29
N THR A 108 0.62 -15.42 10.34
CA THR A 108 0.72 -14.13 9.63
C THR A 108 1.77 -13.27 10.31
N ALA A 109 2.80 -12.88 9.56
CA ALA A 109 3.93 -12.13 10.06
C ALA A 109 3.81 -10.65 9.70
N MET A 110 4.18 -9.76 10.63
CA MET A 110 4.15 -8.32 10.44
C MET A 110 5.39 -7.65 11.01
N ALA A 111 5.85 -6.60 10.34
CA ALA A 111 6.75 -5.63 10.92
C ALA A 111 5.93 -4.36 11.26
N VAL A 112 6.03 -3.90 12.49
CA VAL A 112 5.35 -2.71 13.01
C VAL A 112 6.41 -1.72 13.47
N MET A 113 6.25 -0.44 13.17
CA MET A 113 7.20 0.61 13.57
C MET A 113 6.49 1.67 14.41
N GLN A 114 7.24 2.30 15.32
CA GLN A 114 6.76 3.47 16.06
C GLN A 114 6.33 4.58 15.08
N GLY A 115 5.15 5.16 15.35
CA GLY A 115 4.54 6.20 14.55
C GLY A 115 5.14 7.59 14.76
N PRO A 116 4.58 8.62 14.11
CA PRO A 116 5.03 10.01 14.22
C PRO A 116 4.81 10.60 15.62
N ARG A 117 3.79 10.12 16.34
CA ARG A 117 3.61 10.44 17.76
C ARG A 117 4.14 9.30 18.63
N PRO A 118 4.71 9.60 19.81
CA PRO A 118 5.28 8.58 20.69
C PRO A 118 4.31 7.47 21.07
N THR A 119 3.01 7.78 21.11
CA THR A 119 1.92 6.88 21.54
C THR A 119 1.32 6.06 20.39
N GLU A 120 1.95 6.05 19.21
CA GLU A 120 1.41 5.43 18.01
C GLU A 120 2.38 4.41 17.41
N ALA A 121 1.81 3.46 16.69
CA ALA A 121 2.54 2.54 15.83
C ALA A 121 1.82 2.39 14.48
N PHE A 122 2.52 1.89 13.47
CA PHE A 122 1.92 1.54 12.19
C PHE A 122 2.54 0.27 11.60
N VAL A 123 1.75 -0.45 10.80
CA VAL A 123 2.20 -1.62 10.06
C VAL A 123 3.14 -1.17 8.94
N ALA A 124 4.40 -1.58 9.00
CA ALA A 124 5.41 -1.27 7.99
C ALA A 124 5.37 -2.28 6.82
N ALA A 125 5.20 -3.56 7.15
CA ALA A 125 5.07 -4.65 6.19
C ALA A 125 4.25 -5.80 6.79
N VAL A 126 3.66 -6.61 5.92
CA VAL A 126 2.88 -7.80 6.30
C VAL A 126 3.09 -8.90 5.29
N HIS A 127 3.21 -10.14 5.77
CA HIS A 127 3.15 -11.34 4.97
C HIS A 127 2.06 -12.25 5.55
N GLN A 128 1.01 -12.48 4.77
CA GLN A 128 -0.19 -13.19 5.21
C GLN A 128 0.03 -14.70 5.13
N ALA A 129 -0.37 -15.43 6.17
CA ALA A 129 -0.43 -16.88 6.09
C ALA A 129 -1.66 -17.32 5.27
N PRO A 130 -1.56 -18.40 4.48
CA PRO A 130 -2.73 -18.97 3.82
C PRO A 130 -3.73 -19.51 4.86
N GLY A 131 -5.02 -19.14 4.77
CA GLY A 131 -6.04 -19.56 5.73
C GLY A 131 -7.37 -18.78 5.63
N GLY A 132 -8.46 -19.34 6.19
CA GLY A 132 -9.83 -18.85 6.02
C GLY A 132 -10.25 -17.64 6.86
N ILE A 133 -9.54 -17.32 7.96
CA ILE A 133 -9.74 -16.11 8.75
C ILE A 133 -8.53 -15.20 8.56
N GLN A 134 -8.70 -14.13 7.80
CA GLN A 134 -7.66 -13.14 7.53
C GLN A 134 -7.98 -11.81 8.21
N TYR A 135 -7.06 -11.32 9.03
CA TYR A 135 -7.13 -9.95 9.52
C TYR A 135 -6.68 -9.03 8.39
N ARG A 136 -7.55 -8.10 7.98
CA ARG A 136 -7.21 -7.11 6.96
C ARG A 136 -6.26 -6.06 7.55
N LEU A 137 -4.99 -6.42 7.66
CA LEU A 137 -3.90 -5.56 8.07
C LEU A 137 -3.15 -5.12 6.82
N ALA A 138 -2.97 -3.81 6.66
CA ALA A 138 -2.34 -3.23 5.48
C ALA A 138 -1.19 -2.32 5.90
N PRO A 139 -0.09 -2.24 5.11
CA PRO A 139 0.96 -1.26 5.33
C PRO A 139 0.40 0.16 5.46
N GLY A 140 0.91 0.91 6.43
CA GLY A 140 0.44 2.25 6.79
C GLY A 140 -0.71 2.29 7.79
N MET A 141 -1.40 1.17 8.05
CA MET A 141 -2.44 1.08 9.07
C MET A 141 -1.84 1.31 10.46
N GLY A 142 -2.43 2.21 11.24
CA GLY A 142 -1.98 2.45 12.60
C GLY A 142 -2.50 1.40 13.60
N LEU A 143 -1.75 1.20 14.68
CA LEU A 143 -2.03 0.24 15.75
C LEU A 143 -1.86 0.90 17.13
N PRO A 144 -2.67 0.52 18.13
CA PRO A 144 -2.48 0.97 19.51
C PRO A 144 -1.20 0.36 20.11
N LEU A 145 -0.51 1.13 20.96
CA LEU A 145 0.68 0.62 21.67
C LEU A 145 0.33 -0.24 22.89
N HIS A 146 -0.79 0.03 23.59
CA HIS A 146 -1.11 -0.68 24.83
C HIS A 146 -1.85 -2.02 24.61
N ALA A 147 -2.33 -2.29 23.40
CA ALA A 147 -3.15 -3.47 23.11
C ALA A 147 -2.58 -4.27 21.94
N GLY A 148 -2.37 -5.56 22.15
CA GLY A 148 -1.75 -6.44 21.17
C GLY A 148 -0.24 -6.57 21.37
N ALA A 149 0.31 -7.70 20.90
CA ALA A 149 1.71 -8.05 21.13
C ALA A 149 2.68 -7.04 20.48
N ALA A 150 2.43 -6.66 19.22
CA ALA A 150 3.32 -5.75 18.49
C ALA A 150 3.42 -4.36 19.13
N GLY A 151 2.29 -3.79 19.55
CA GLY A 151 2.25 -2.48 20.21
C GLY A 151 2.98 -2.51 21.55
N GLN A 152 2.72 -3.53 22.36
CA GLN A 152 3.35 -3.68 23.67
C GLN A 152 4.85 -3.96 23.56
N ALA A 153 5.29 -4.72 22.55
CA ALA A 153 6.72 -4.94 22.28
C ALA A 153 7.43 -3.64 21.87
N ILE A 154 6.78 -2.77 21.08
CA ILE A 154 7.31 -1.42 20.82
C ILE A 154 7.36 -0.63 22.14
N LEU A 155 6.29 -0.68 22.93
CA LEU A 155 6.17 0.09 24.16
C LEU A 155 7.21 -0.30 25.22
N SER A 156 7.68 -1.55 25.25
CA SER A 156 8.75 -1.99 26.16
C SER A 156 10.13 -1.40 25.82
N GLU A 157 10.31 -0.89 24.60
CA GLU A 157 11.56 -0.24 24.14
C GLU A 157 11.53 1.30 24.24
N LEU A 158 10.38 1.86 24.59
CA LEU A 158 10.20 3.30 24.71
C LEU A 158 10.54 3.78 26.12
N ASP A 159 10.79 5.08 26.23
CA ASP A 159 10.94 5.72 27.54
C ASP A 159 9.70 5.41 28.40
N PRO A 160 9.86 4.94 29.66
CA PRO A 160 8.73 4.64 30.55
C PRO A 160 7.74 5.80 30.73
N ALA A 161 8.16 7.06 30.50
CA ALA A 161 7.30 8.23 30.51
C ALA A 161 6.29 8.25 29.34
N VAL A 162 6.51 7.50 28.26
CA VAL A 162 5.55 7.37 27.15
C VAL A 162 4.31 6.62 27.61
N LEU A 163 4.45 5.56 28.43
CA LEU A 163 3.31 4.83 28.97
C LEU A 163 2.38 5.75 29.76
N ALA A 164 2.92 6.73 30.49
CA ALA A 164 2.12 7.72 31.24
C ALA A 164 1.35 8.71 30.34
N GLN A 165 1.70 8.81 29.05
CA GLN A 165 1.01 9.65 28.07
C GLN A 165 -0.12 8.90 27.34
N ILE A 166 -0.16 7.56 27.47
CA ILE A 166 -1.20 6.73 26.87
C ILE A 166 -2.42 6.78 27.77
N ALA A 167 -3.59 7.04 27.18
CA ALA A 167 -4.89 6.81 27.81
C ALA A 167 -5.45 5.46 27.30
N PRO A 168 -5.33 4.37 28.08
CA PRO A 168 -5.68 3.04 27.59
C PRO A 168 -7.18 2.92 27.30
N GLU A 169 -7.52 2.74 26.03
CA GLU A 169 -8.89 2.43 25.60
C GLU A 169 -9.13 0.92 25.69
N ARG A 170 -10.34 0.51 26.10
CA ARG A 170 -10.74 -0.89 26.09
C ARG A 170 -11.26 -1.28 24.70
N PHE A 171 -10.54 -2.13 23.98
CA PHE A 171 -10.96 -2.66 22.68
C PHE A 171 -11.79 -3.95 22.81
N THR A 172 -11.49 -4.74 23.83
CA THR A 172 -12.11 -6.04 24.13
C THR A 172 -12.14 -6.24 25.65
N GLU A 173 -12.80 -7.31 26.10
CA GLU A 173 -12.78 -7.71 27.51
C GLU A 173 -11.36 -8.05 28.00
N ALA A 174 -10.51 -8.57 27.11
CA ALA A 174 -9.14 -8.95 27.41
C ALA A 174 -8.15 -7.76 27.37
N THR A 175 -8.56 -6.55 26.96
CA THR A 175 -7.64 -5.41 26.91
C THR A 175 -7.21 -4.99 28.32
N HIS A 176 -5.89 -4.94 28.55
CA HIS A 176 -5.32 -4.32 29.74
C HIS A 176 -5.47 -2.81 29.65
N VAL A 177 -6.10 -2.21 30.66
CA VAL A 177 -6.33 -0.76 30.75
C VAL A 177 -5.74 -0.14 32.01
N ASP A 178 -5.26 -0.97 32.95
CA ASP A 178 -4.52 -0.50 34.11
C ASP A 178 -3.05 -0.25 33.72
N VAL A 179 -2.57 0.96 33.97
CA VAL A 179 -1.21 1.38 33.66
C VAL A 179 -0.17 0.65 34.52
N ALA A 180 -0.51 0.28 35.77
CA ALA A 180 0.39 -0.49 36.63
C ALA A 180 0.54 -1.93 36.13
N GLU A 181 -0.57 -2.55 35.70
CA GLU A 181 -0.58 -3.89 35.09
C GLU A 181 0.22 -3.88 33.78
N LEU A 182 -0.01 -2.88 32.91
CA LEU A 182 0.76 -2.70 31.69
C LEU A 182 2.25 -2.57 31.97
N ARG A 183 2.66 -1.79 32.98
CA ARG A 183 4.08 -1.65 33.35
C ARG A 183 4.69 -3.01 33.72
N GLN A 184 4.01 -3.80 34.54
CA GLN A 184 4.49 -5.13 34.92
C GLN A 184 4.65 -6.05 33.68
N ILE A 185 3.67 -6.04 32.78
CA ILE A 185 3.74 -6.82 31.53
C ILE A 185 4.96 -6.41 30.69
N LEU A 186 5.25 -5.11 30.59
CA LEU A 186 6.38 -4.60 29.83
C LEU A 186 7.73 -4.95 30.48
N ASP A 187 7.83 -4.90 31.81
CA ASP A 187 9.04 -5.29 32.54
C ASP A 187 9.35 -6.80 32.35
N GLU A 188 8.31 -7.65 32.44
CA GLU A 188 8.42 -9.08 32.17
C GLU A 188 8.78 -9.38 30.70
N ALA A 189 8.25 -8.58 29.77
CA ALA A 189 8.58 -8.68 28.35
C ALA A 189 10.04 -8.29 28.07
N GLY A 190 10.54 -7.23 28.71
CA GLY A 190 11.94 -6.81 28.62
C GLY A 190 12.92 -7.90 29.08
N ALA A 191 12.57 -8.66 30.13
CA ALA A 191 13.37 -9.78 30.61
C ALA A 191 13.38 -10.99 29.65
N ARG A 192 12.26 -11.27 28.98
CA ARG A 192 12.09 -12.44 28.08
C ARG A 192 12.48 -12.16 26.63
N GLY A 193 12.46 -10.89 26.21
CA GLY A 193 12.69 -10.46 24.83
C GLY A 193 11.47 -10.59 23.89
N TYR A 194 10.28 -10.89 24.42
CA TYR A 194 9.04 -10.97 23.64
C TYR A 194 7.80 -10.69 24.48
N VAL A 195 6.70 -10.34 23.79
CA VAL A 195 5.35 -10.14 24.35
C VAL A 195 4.39 -11.13 23.70
N THR A 196 3.50 -11.73 24.48
CA THR A 196 2.34 -12.48 23.99
C THR A 196 1.06 -11.71 24.26
N SER A 197 0.10 -11.79 23.34
CA SER A 197 -1.21 -11.15 23.49
C SER A 197 -2.30 -12.03 22.90
N ILE A 198 -3.36 -12.27 23.67
CA ILE A 198 -4.50 -13.09 23.25
C ILE A 198 -5.77 -12.26 23.38
N GLY A 199 -6.43 -11.99 22.26
CA GLY A 199 -7.72 -11.34 22.20
C GLY A 199 -7.74 -9.86 22.59
N GLN A 200 -6.62 -9.21 22.89
CA GLN A 200 -6.60 -7.88 23.52
C GLN A 200 -7.09 -6.76 22.59
N HIS A 201 -6.57 -6.68 21.36
CA HIS A 201 -6.97 -5.65 20.38
C HIS A 201 -8.10 -6.15 19.47
N ILE A 202 -7.98 -7.40 19.01
CA ILE A 202 -8.98 -8.08 18.18
C ILE A 202 -9.37 -9.37 18.92
N PRO A 203 -10.66 -9.60 19.27
CA PRO A 203 -11.07 -10.71 20.14
C PRO A 203 -10.60 -12.10 19.67
N LEU A 204 -10.53 -12.27 18.35
CA LEU A 204 -10.17 -13.52 17.69
C LEU A 204 -8.68 -13.67 17.41
N ALA A 205 -7.83 -12.68 17.69
CA ALA A 205 -6.41 -12.73 17.35
C ALA A 205 -5.56 -13.15 18.55
N ALA A 206 -4.57 -14.02 18.31
CA ALA A 206 -3.52 -14.35 19.28
C ALA A 206 -2.17 -14.14 18.60
N GLY A 207 -1.21 -13.49 19.28
CA GLY A 207 0.08 -13.20 18.67
C GLY A 207 1.21 -13.05 19.65
N VAL A 208 2.42 -13.23 19.13
CA VAL A 208 3.70 -13.01 19.82
C VAL A 208 4.52 -12.00 19.04
N ALA A 209 5.21 -11.12 19.74
CA ALA A 209 6.04 -10.10 19.13
C ALA A 209 7.35 -9.89 19.87
N ALA A 210 8.40 -9.57 19.13
CA ALA A 210 9.70 -9.19 19.67
C ALA A 210 10.09 -7.79 19.16
N PRO A 211 10.62 -6.92 20.03
CA PRO A 211 11.08 -5.60 19.62
C PRO A 211 12.33 -5.67 18.75
N PHE A 212 12.54 -4.62 17.96
CA PHE A 212 13.82 -4.33 17.33
C PHE A 212 14.11 -2.83 17.35
N ARG A 213 15.39 -2.51 17.29
CA ARG A 213 15.89 -1.15 17.09
C ARG A 213 16.86 -1.14 15.92
N THR A 214 16.60 -0.29 14.95
CA THR A 214 17.48 -0.12 13.79
C THR A 214 18.67 0.79 14.13
N PRO A 215 19.76 0.77 13.34
CA PRO A 215 20.94 1.58 13.62
C PRO A 215 20.69 3.10 13.58
N ASP A 216 19.65 3.52 12.87
CA ASP A 216 19.22 4.90 12.74
C ASP A 216 18.20 5.33 13.82
N GLY A 217 18.02 4.50 14.85
CA GLY A 217 17.26 4.76 16.07
C GLY A 217 15.77 4.45 16.00
N GLN A 218 15.26 3.92 14.87
CA GLN A 218 13.86 3.58 14.73
C GLN A 218 13.52 2.35 15.57
N ILE A 219 12.48 2.47 16.38
CA ILE A 219 11.94 1.35 17.17
C ILE A 219 10.80 0.71 16.40
N GLY A 220 10.75 -0.62 16.44
CA GLY A 220 9.67 -1.41 15.90
C GLY A 220 9.55 -2.76 16.60
N ALA A 221 8.66 -3.61 16.09
CA ALA A 221 8.51 -4.99 16.51
C ALA A 221 8.18 -5.87 15.31
N VAL A 222 8.64 -7.12 15.35
CA VAL A 222 8.13 -8.18 14.49
C VAL A 222 7.09 -8.96 15.27
N SER A 223 5.93 -9.24 14.66
CA SER A 223 4.89 -10.06 15.29
C SER A 223 4.43 -11.18 14.39
N ALA A 224 4.14 -12.34 14.98
CA ALA A 224 3.46 -13.46 14.37
C ALA A 224 2.06 -13.61 15.00
N THR A 225 1.01 -13.66 14.17
CA THR A 225 -0.40 -13.71 14.61
C THR A 225 -1.12 -14.92 14.01
N ARG A 226 -1.92 -15.60 14.84
CA ARG A 226 -2.77 -16.76 14.50
C ARG A 226 -4.21 -16.56 15.01
N PRO A 227 -5.20 -17.30 14.48
CA PRO A 227 -6.54 -17.35 15.04
C PRO A 227 -6.54 -17.88 16.48
N ARG A 228 -7.13 -17.14 17.42
CA ARG A 228 -7.24 -17.49 18.84
C ARG A 228 -7.91 -18.83 19.10
N THR A 229 -8.88 -19.24 18.27
CA THR A 229 -9.63 -20.50 18.44
C THR A 229 -8.74 -21.74 18.44
N GLU A 230 -7.51 -21.62 17.93
CA GLU A 230 -6.56 -22.71 17.73
C GLU A 230 -5.18 -22.36 18.32
N THR A 231 -5.08 -21.38 19.21
CA THR A 231 -3.78 -20.89 19.69
C THR A 231 -3.82 -20.55 21.17
N SER A 232 -3.04 -21.30 21.96
CA SER A 232 -2.77 -21.06 23.36
C SER A 232 -1.52 -20.20 23.57
N THR A 233 -1.26 -19.76 24.80
CA THR A 233 -0.01 -19.07 25.15
C THR A 233 1.21 -19.95 24.88
N THR A 234 1.13 -21.25 25.18
CA THR A 234 2.23 -22.20 24.94
C THR A 234 2.55 -22.33 23.45
N ASP A 235 1.55 -22.29 22.57
CA ASP A 235 1.76 -22.31 21.11
C ASP A 235 2.47 -21.04 20.63
N LEU A 236 2.19 -19.88 21.25
CA LEU A 236 2.86 -18.62 20.96
C LEU A 236 4.32 -18.63 21.46
N GLU A 237 4.55 -19.14 22.67
CA GLU A 237 5.89 -19.27 23.26
C GLU A 237 6.78 -20.20 22.41
N ALA A 238 6.20 -21.26 21.82
CA ALA A 238 6.91 -22.20 20.94
C ALA A 238 7.49 -21.55 19.67
N ILE A 239 6.93 -20.43 19.20
CA ILE A 239 7.43 -19.69 18.02
C ILE A 239 8.17 -18.40 18.39
N ALA A 240 8.34 -18.09 19.68
CA ALA A 240 8.94 -16.84 20.13
C ALA A 240 10.40 -16.68 19.67
N ALA A 241 11.18 -17.76 19.64
CA ALA A 241 12.57 -17.74 19.20
C ALA A 241 12.71 -17.32 17.73
N GLN A 242 11.83 -17.80 16.85
CA GLN A 242 11.79 -17.43 15.44
C GLN A 242 11.40 -15.95 15.27
N VAL A 243 10.44 -15.47 16.07
CA VAL A 243 10.05 -14.04 16.07
C VAL A 243 11.19 -13.15 16.53
N ILE A 244 11.93 -13.54 17.57
CA ILE A 244 13.13 -12.82 18.05
C ILE A 244 14.21 -12.79 16.96
N ALA A 245 14.49 -13.92 16.31
CA ALA A 245 15.47 -13.98 15.22
C ALA A 245 15.08 -13.05 14.05
N ALA A 246 13.80 -13.04 13.66
CA ALA A 246 13.28 -12.13 12.64
C ALA A 246 13.39 -10.65 13.06
N ALA A 247 13.12 -10.33 14.33
CA ALA A 247 13.30 -8.98 14.87
C ALA A 247 14.76 -8.55 14.86
N GLN A 248 15.69 -9.43 15.23
CA GLN A 248 17.14 -9.18 15.17
C GLN A 248 17.63 -8.96 13.73
N ALA A 249 17.11 -9.73 12.77
CA ALA A 249 17.42 -9.55 11.36
C ALA A 249 17.00 -8.15 10.88
N LEU A 250 15.76 -7.72 11.18
CA LEU A 250 15.29 -6.38 10.81
C LEU A 250 15.96 -5.24 11.59
N GLY A 251 16.31 -5.47 12.86
CA GLY A 251 17.08 -4.52 13.66
C GLY A 251 18.50 -4.30 13.11
N SER A 252 19.05 -5.31 12.44
CA SER A 252 20.35 -5.23 11.78
C SER A 252 20.28 -4.66 10.37
N SER A 253 19.08 -4.51 9.79
CA SER A 253 18.87 -3.95 8.45
C SER A 253 19.28 -2.48 8.40
N ALA A 254 20.46 -2.21 7.84
CA ALA A 254 20.97 -0.84 7.70
C ALA A 254 20.12 0.00 6.73
N VAL A 255 20.02 1.30 7.01
CA VAL A 255 19.62 2.28 6.00
C VAL A 255 20.66 2.22 4.88
N THR A 256 20.21 1.89 3.68
CA THR A 256 21.07 1.93 2.51
C THR A 256 20.93 3.33 1.95
N THR A 257 21.99 4.13 1.98
CA THR A 257 22.06 5.32 1.12
C THR A 257 21.82 4.81 -0.29
N PRO A 258 20.79 5.28 -1.02
CA PRO A 258 20.68 4.94 -2.42
C PRO A 258 22.05 5.20 -3.04
N VAL A 259 22.59 4.24 -3.81
CA VAL A 259 23.67 4.54 -4.74
C VAL A 259 23.21 5.81 -5.45
N ALA A 260 23.92 6.90 -5.20
CA ALA A 260 23.52 8.19 -5.74
C ALA A 260 23.25 7.94 -7.23
N PRO A 261 22.05 8.27 -7.75
CA PRO A 261 22.03 8.58 -9.16
C PRO A 261 23.13 9.63 -9.31
N SER A 262 24.04 9.44 -10.24
CA SER A 262 25.11 10.38 -10.58
C SER A 262 24.57 11.75 -11.04
N ALA A 263 23.30 12.02 -10.83
CA ALA A 263 22.58 13.22 -11.15
C ALA A 263 22.42 14.04 -9.87
N GLU A 264 22.76 15.32 -9.96
CA GLU A 264 22.25 16.36 -9.08
C GLU A 264 20.80 16.08 -8.63
N PRO A 265 20.43 16.43 -7.38
CA PRO A 265 19.03 16.39 -6.97
C PRO A 265 18.19 17.09 -8.06
N PRO A 266 17.05 16.50 -8.49
CA PRO A 266 16.30 17.00 -9.62
C PRO A 266 16.09 18.51 -9.47
N THR A 267 16.46 19.26 -10.52
CA THR A 267 16.35 20.71 -10.55
C THR A 267 14.95 21.15 -10.14
N PRO A 268 14.80 22.21 -9.33
CA PRO A 268 13.51 22.61 -8.81
C PRO A 268 12.54 22.91 -9.94
N ARG A 269 11.31 22.38 -9.84
CA ARG A 269 10.19 22.88 -10.64
C ARG A 269 9.81 24.28 -10.16
N ASP A 270 9.14 25.06 -11.01
CA ASP A 270 8.62 26.39 -10.66
C ASP A 270 7.91 26.36 -9.29
N GLY A 271 8.23 27.33 -8.42
CA GLY A 271 7.69 27.40 -7.05
C GLY A 271 8.61 26.92 -5.91
N ALA A 272 9.90 26.71 -6.18
CA ALA A 272 10.92 26.29 -5.18
C ALA A 272 10.99 27.15 -3.91
N SER A 273 10.68 28.44 -4.03
CA SER A 273 10.66 29.41 -2.91
C SER A 273 9.35 29.40 -2.11
N SER A 274 8.34 28.62 -2.51
CA SER A 274 7.09 28.48 -1.78
C SER A 274 7.23 27.55 -0.57
N ALA A 275 6.28 27.60 0.37
CA ALA A 275 6.24 26.65 1.49
C ALA A 275 6.08 25.20 0.98
N ALA A 276 5.22 24.98 -0.02
CA ALA A 276 5.01 23.67 -0.63
C ALA A 276 6.27 23.15 -1.33
N GLY A 277 6.97 24.02 -2.06
CA GLY A 277 8.24 23.68 -2.73
C GLY A 277 9.32 23.26 -1.73
N ARG A 278 9.42 23.96 -0.60
CA ARG A 278 10.36 23.57 0.47
C ARG A 278 9.99 22.25 1.15
N VAL A 279 8.70 21.97 1.38
CA VAL A 279 8.25 20.69 1.95
C VAL A 279 8.55 19.54 0.98
N GLU A 280 8.24 19.70 -0.30
CA GLU A 280 8.58 18.74 -1.36
C GLU A 280 10.07 18.42 -1.38
N ARG A 281 10.90 19.47 -1.33
CA ARG A 281 12.35 19.36 -1.38
C ARG A 281 12.92 18.69 -0.13
N LEU A 282 12.42 19.05 1.06
CA LEU A 282 12.80 18.38 2.30
C LEU A 282 12.53 16.89 2.22
N MET A 283 11.32 16.48 1.83
CA MET A 283 10.97 15.06 1.70
C MET A 283 11.86 14.34 0.69
N THR A 284 12.18 14.98 -0.44
CA THR A 284 13.07 14.43 -1.46
C THR A 284 14.48 14.20 -0.90
N LEU A 285 15.03 15.18 -0.18
CA LEU A 285 16.36 15.07 0.42
C LEU A 285 16.40 13.99 1.50
N LEU A 286 15.36 13.88 2.33
CA LEU A 286 15.24 12.82 3.33
C LEU A 286 15.16 11.44 2.68
N ALA A 287 14.30 11.28 1.67
CA ALA A 287 14.13 10.02 0.94
C ALA A 287 15.38 9.61 0.15
N ALA A 288 16.22 10.57 -0.23
CA ALA A 288 17.50 10.33 -0.88
C ALA A 288 18.66 10.03 0.09
N GLY A 289 18.45 10.19 1.41
CA GLY A 289 19.54 10.14 2.39
C GLY A 289 20.58 11.24 2.17
N ALA A 290 20.16 12.39 1.63
CA ALA A 290 21.07 13.45 1.23
C ALA A 290 21.75 14.11 2.45
N PRO A 291 23.07 14.36 2.39
CA PRO A 291 23.77 15.08 3.45
C PRO A 291 23.32 16.55 3.51
N GLY A 292 23.61 17.21 4.64
CA GLY A 292 23.42 18.65 4.80
C GLY A 292 22.07 19.07 5.37
N LEU A 293 21.33 18.15 5.99
CA LEU A 293 20.13 18.46 6.78
C LEU A 293 20.35 18.42 8.30
N GLY A 294 21.58 18.10 8.77
CA GLY A 294 21.92 17.99 10.19
C GLY A 294 22.05 19.31 10.96
N SER A 295 21.99 20.47 10.28
CA SER A 295 21.92 21.77 10.95
C SER A 295 21.10 22.77 10.14
N PRO A 296 20.49 23.79 10.78
CA PRO A 296 19.71 24.81 10.05
C PRO A 296 20.53 25.54 8.98
N THR A 297 21.82 25.77 9.22
CA THR A 297 22.72 26.46 8.26
C THR A 297 23.00 25.59 7.03
N ALA A 298 23.27 24.30 7.22
CA ALA A 298 23.46 23.38 6.11
C ALA A 298 22.14 23.20 5.32
N ALA A 299 21.03 23.05 6.05
CA ALA A 299 19.71 22.87 5.47
C ALA A 299 19.25 24.08 4.67
N ALA A 300 19.60 25.30 5.08
CA ALA A 300 19.28 26.54 4.36
C ALA A 300 19.76 26.51 2.90
N ARG A 301 20.99 26.02 2.66
CA ARG A 301 21.55 25.86 1.32
C ARG A 301 20.79 24.78 0.55
N SER A 302 20.62 23.61 1.14
CA SER A 302 19.97 22.47 0.49
C SER A 302 18.49 22.71 0.21
N LEU A 303 17.80 23.52 1.02
CA LEU A 303 16.39 23.90 0.87
C LEU A 303 16.19 25.19 0.08
N GLN A 304 17.27 25.89 -0.31
CA GLN A 304 17.23 27.21 -0.95
C GLN A 304 16.37 28.21 -0.16
N ALA A 305 16.62 28.32 1.14
CA ALA A 305 15.86 29.14 2.06
C ALA A 305 16.79 29.95 2.98
N HIS A 306 16.27 31.03 3.57
CA HIS A 306 16.97 31.69 4.68
C HIS A 306 17.08 30.76 5.89
N SER A 307 18.14 30.90 6.69
CA SER A 307 18.40 30.07 7.88
C SER A 307 17.22 30.03 8.86
N ALA A 308 16.55 31.17 9.09
CA ALA A 308 15.36 31.23 9.93
C ALA A 308 14.18 30.41 9.37
N THR A 309 13.98 30.41 8.05
CA THR A 309 12.94 29.62 7.36
C THR A 309 13.27 28.13 7.40
N ALA A 310 14.53 27.76 7.17
CA ALA A 310 15.01 26.38 7.27
C ALA A 310 14.82 25.84 8.69
N LYS A 311 15.22 26.60 9.72
CA LYS A 311 15.03 26.23 11.13
C LYS A 311 13.56 25.96 11.44
N LYS A 312 12.64 26.85 11.03
CA LYS A 312 11.20 26.66 11.25
C LYS A 312 10.65 25.44 10.51
N LEU A 313 11.05 25.23 9.25
CA LEU A 313 10.63 24.06 8.48
C LEU A 313 11.09 22.75 9.12
N LEU A 314 12.36 22.66 9.54
CA LEU A 314 12.90 21.48 10.20
C LEU A 314 12.19 21.20 11.54
N ALA A 315 11.89 22.25 12.31
CA ALA A 315 11.12 22.11 13.55
C ALA A 315 9.71 21.59 13.27
N SER A 316 8.94 22.22 12.37
CA SER A 316 7.59 21.73 12.00
C SER A 316 7.63 20.31 11.44
N ALA A 317 8.66 19.95 10.66
CA ALA A 317 8.83 18.61 10.11
C ALA A 317 9.15 17.57 11.20
N ALA A 318 9.97 17.92 12.19
CA ALA A 318 10.26 17.08 13.33
C ALA A 318 9.01 16.90 14.21
N ASP A 319 8.28 17.98 14.50
CA ASP A 319 7.04 17.95 15.29
C ASP A 319 5.94 17.09 14.64
N CYS A 320 5.95 16.98 13.30
CA CYS A 320 5.03 16.13 12.55
C CYS A 320 5.54 14.69 12.37
N GLY A 321 6.78 14.39 12.79
CA GLY A 321 7.42 13.10 12.55
C GLY A 321 7.81 12.85 11.09
N LEU A 322 7.86 13.89 10.23
CA LEU A 322 8.37 13.78 8.85
C LEU A 322 9.89 13.64 8.82
N LEU A 323 10.55 14.27 9.79
CA LEU A 323 11.99 14.28 10.00
C LEU A 323 12.29 13.70 11.39
N ARG A 324 13.38 12.94 11.51
CA ARG A 324 14.02 12.68 12.80
C ARG A 324 15.51 12.94 12.73
N TYR A 325 16.17 13.12 13.87
CA TYR A 325 17.62 13.20 13.94
C TYR A 325 18.15 11.86 14.47
N ALA A 326 19.01 11.21 13.71
CA ALA A 326 19.65 9.96 14.09
C ALA A 326 20.77 10.24 15.11
N GLU A 327 20.68 9.63 16.29
CA GLU A 327 21.74 9.68 17.29
C GLU A 327 22.84 8.65 17.02
N PRO A 328 24.12 8.92 17.37
CA PRO A 328 24.65 10.17 17.94
C PRO A 328 25.03 11.22 16.88
N SER A 329 24.93 10.86 15.60
CA SER A 329 25.42 11.68 14.48
C SER A 329 24.68 13.02 14.28
N ASN A 330 23.52 13.18 14.91
CA ASN A 330 22.57 14.27 14.71
C ASN A 330 22.26 14.51 13.21
N THR A 331 22.28 13.44 12.42
CA THR A 331 21.99 13.51 10.99
C THR A 331 20.49 13.39 10.78
N ALA A 332 19.94 14.23 9.91
CA ALA A 332 18.54 14.16 9.54
C ALA A 332 18.25 12.87 8.76
N ALA A 333 17.24 12.14 9.21
CA ALA A 333 16.76 10.91 8.61
C ALA A 333 15.25 10.99 8.36
N CYS A 334 14.73 10.09 7.52
CA CYS A 334 13.29 9.93 7.32
C CYS A 334 12.61 9.70 8.67
N GLY A 335 11.70 10.58 9.05
CA GLY A 335 10.86 10.35 10.23
C GLY A 335 9.77 9.30 9.95
N SER A 336 9.15 8.82 11.01
CA SER A 336 8.12 7.77 10.98
C SER A 336 6.89 8.13 10.13
N LEU A 337 6.54 9.40 9.97
CA LEU A 337 5.47 9.84 9.06
C LEU A 337 5.81 9.51 7.60
N LEU A 338 7.03 9.86 7.15
CA LEU A 338 7.45 9.60 5.78
C LEU A 338 7.62 8.10 5.54
N LEU A 339 8.10 7.35 6.54
CA LEU A 339 8.17 5.89 6.48
C LEU A 339 6.79 5.24 6.43
N ARG A 340 5.79 5.78 7.15
CA ARG A 340 4.40 5.33 7.06
C ARG A 340 3.84 5.55 5.66
N TRP A 341 4.05 6.73 5.07
CA TRP A 341 3.64 6.99 3.70
C TRP A 341 4.36 6.07 2.71
N ALA A 342 5.64 5.80 2.92
CA ALA A 342 6.44 4.87 2.12
C ALA A 342 5.94 3.43 2.22
N ALA A 343 5.55 2.98 3.42
CA ALA A 343 4.94 1.68 3.64
C ALA A 343 3.61 1.56 2.88
N GLN A 344 2.74 2.58 3.01
CA GLN A 344 1.40 2.58 2.41
C GLN A 344 1.41 2.73 0.89
N LEU A 345 2.27 3.58 0.33
CA LEU A 345 2.35 3.84 -1.11
C LEU A 345 3.24 2.83 -1.85
N GLY A 346 4.08 2.09 -1.13
CA GLY A 346 4.95 1.04 -1.66
C GLY A 346 6.17 1.54 -2.46
N PRO A 347 7.04 0.62 -2.90
CA PRO A 347 8.30 0.94 -3.57
C PRO A 347 8.14 1.39 -5.02
N ARG A 348 7.00 1.12 -5.66
CA ARG A 348 6.70 1.50 -7.03
C ARG A 348 5.22 1.89 -7.10
N PRO A 349 4.83 2.86 -7.95
CA PRO A 349 3.43 2.96 -8.33
C PRO A 349 3.01 1.60 -8.88
N GLY A 350 1.94 1.02 -8.33
CA GLY A 350 1.43 -0.25 -8.83
C GLY A 350 1.05 -0.09 -10.31
N LEU A 351 1.03 -1.19 -11.06
CA LEU A 351 0.51 -1.17 -12.42
C LEU A 351 -0.92 -0.57 -12.48
N GLY A 352 -1.72 -0.84 -11.43
CA GLY A 352 -3.02 -0.21 -11.21
C GLY A 352 -2.96 1.32 -11.20
N ASP A 353 -2.03 1.92 -10.46
CA ASP A 353 -1.89 3.38 -10.40
C ASP A 353 -1.52 4.01 -11.75
N LEU A 354 -0.64 3.33 -12.50
CA LEU A 354 -0.20 3.78 -13.83
C LEU A 354 -1.34 3.68 -14.86
N LEU A 355 -2.14 2.62 -14.78
CA LEU A 355 -3.22 2.36 -15.72
C LEU A 355 -4.54 3.00 -15.31
N ARG A 356 -4.72 3.43 -14.05
CA ARG A 356 -5.97 4.00 -13.55
C ARG A 356 -6.56 5.11 -14.44
N PRO A 357 -5.79 6.06 -15.01
CA PRO A 357 -6.36 7.03 -15.96
C PRO A 357 -6.99 6.36 -17.18
N ARG A 358 -6.35 5.33 -17.75
CA ARG A 358 -6.88 4.56 -18.89
C ARG A 358 -8.07 3.68 -18.51
N LEU A 359 -8.08 3.12 -17.31
CA LEU A 359 -9.23 2.37 -16.79
C LEU A 359 -10.42 3.32 -16.56
N ARG A 360 -10.18 4.57 -16.16
CA ARG A 360 -11.21 5.63 -16.06
C ARG A 360 -11.77 6.03 -17.41
N GLU A 361 -10.91 6.22 -18.42
CA GLU A 361 -11.35 6.45 -19.79
C GLU A 361 -12.23 5.29 -20.27
N LEU A 362 -11.78 4.04 -20.09
CA LEU A 362 -12.53 2.87 -20.52
C LEU A 362 -13.87 2.70 -19.77
N SER A 363 -13.88 2.94 -18.46
CA SER A 363 -15.11 2.92 -17.65
C SER A 363 -16.09 4.02 -18.09
N ALA A 364 -15.59 5.22 -18.39
CA ALA A 364 -16.41 6.32 -18.88
C ALA A 364 -16.98 6.04 -20.29
N ASP A 365 -16.17 5.43 -21.17
CA ASP A 365 -16.56 5.11 -22.54
C ASP A 365 -17.56 3.94 -22.61
N THR A 366 -17.40 2.93 -21.74
CA THR A 366 -18.27 1.74 -21.71
C THR A 366 -19.49 1.89 -20.81
N GLY A 367 -19.44 2.77 -19.82
CA GLY A 367 -20.42 2.84 -18.75
C GLY A 367 -20.28 1.75 -17.69
N GLU A 368 -19.29 0.84 -17.82
CA GLU A 368 -19.17 -0.37 -17.03
C GLU A 368 -17.98 -0.34 -16.06
N THR A 369 -18.09 -1.11 -14.96
CA THR A 369 -16.99 -1.29 -14.02
C THR A 369 -15.80 -1.96 -14.70
N THR A 370 -14.65 -1.29 -14.68
CA THR A 370 -13.42 -1.77 -15.28
C THR A 370 -12.42 -2.15 -14.20
N ALA A 371 -11.86 -3.36 -14.28
CA ALA A 371 -10.87 -3.84 -13.33
C ALA A 371 -9.57 -4.27 -14.02
N LEU A 372 -8.43 -4.01 -13.37
CA LEU A 372 -7.14 -4.58 -13.73
C LEU A 372 -6.89 -5.82 -12.87
N VAL A 373 -6.61 -6.94 -13.51
CA VAL A 373 -6.23 -8.19 -12.82
C VAL A 373 -4.77 -8.50 -13.15
N VAL A 374 -3.99 -8.81 -12.12
CA VAL A 374 -2.58 -9.15 -12.23
C VAL A 374 -2.38 -10.59 -11.81
N LEU A 375 -1.58 -11.32 -12.59
CA LEU A 375 -1.21 -12.69 -12.31
C LEU A 375 0.09 -12.71 -11.48
N ALA A 376 0.14 -13.55 -10.45
CA ALA A 376 1.37 -14.01 -9.80
C ALA A 376 1.73 -15.38 -10.39
N PRO A 377 2.67 -15.46 -11.37
CA PRO A 377 2.88 -16.70 -12.14
C PRO A 377 3.41 -17.86 -11.30
N GLU A 378 4.23 -17.57 -10.29
CA GLU A 378 4.83 -18.56 -9.39
C GLU A 378 3.79 -19.19 -8.47
N GLU A 379 2.85 -18.37 -7.98
CA GLU A 379 1.76 -18.79 -7.09
C GLU A 379 0.56 -19.35 -7.86
N ARG A 380 0.50 -19.13 -9.18
CA ARG A 380 -0.64 -19.46 -10.05
C ARG A 380 -1.96 -18.83 -9.57
N THR A 381 -1.86 -17.71 -8.87
CA THR A 381 -2.98 -16.91 -8.38
C THR A 381 -3.11 -15.64 -9.22
N ALA A 382 -4.32 -15.13 -9.36
CA ALA A 382 -4.58 -13.82 -9.94
C ALA A 382 -5.32 -12.96 -8.95
N THR A 383 -5.00 -11.67 -8.90
CA THR A 383 -5.63 -10.73 -7.96
C THR A 383 -6.05 -9.45 -8.68
N ILE A 384 -7.12 -8.83 -8.20
CA ILE A 384 -7.56 -7.54 -8.71
C ILE A 384 -6.62 -6.46 -8.18
N ALA A 385 -5.86 -5.84 -9.06
CA ALA A 385 -4.92 -4.79 -8.72
C ALA A 385 -5.55 -3.39 -8.71
N GLU A 386 -6.62 -3.17 -9.49
CA GLU A 386 -7.30 -1.87 -9.60
C GLU A 386 -8.75 -2.03 -10.02
N VAL A 387 -9.64 -1.18 -9.51
CA VAL A 387 -11.05 -1.13 -9.90
C VAL A 387 -11.46 0.32 -10.11
N VAL A 388 -12.09 0.58 -11.24
CA VAL A 388 -12.76 1.84 -11.53
C VAL A 388 -14.23 1.53 -11.82
N ASP A 389 -15.09 2.00 -10.93
CA ASP A 389 -16.53 1.83 -11.08
C ASP A 389 -17.07 2.58 -12.30
N GLY A 390 -18.04 1.97 -12.97
CA GLY A 390 -18.84 2.63 -14.00
C GLY A 390 -19.88 3.60 -13.41
N PRO A 391 -20.43 4.53 -14.22
CA PRO A 391 -21.47 5.46 -13.78
C PRO A 391 -22.80 4.78 -13.41
N ASN A 392 -23.04 3.53 -13.81
CA ASN A 392 -24.31 2.84 -13.58
C ASN A 392 -24.59 2.52 -12.09
N PRO A 393 -25.87 2.57 -11.65
CA PRO A 393 -26.25 2.43 -10.24
C PRO A 393 -26.23 0.98 -9.73
N VAL A 394 -26.41 -0.01 -10.61
CA VAL A 394 -26.29 -1.43 -10.27
C VAL A 394 -24.89 -1.88 -10.67
N ARG A 395 -24.11 -2.33 -9.69
CA ARG A 395 -22.69 -2.70 -9.88
C ARG A 395 -22.39 -4.05 -9.29
N TYR A 396 -21.49 -4.76 -9.97
CA TYR A 396 -20.87 -5.95 -9.44
C TYR A 396 -19.72 -5.54 -8.50
N GLY A 397 -19.77 -6.01 -7.24
CA GLY A 397 -18.88 -5.60 -6.14
C GLY A 397 -17.46 -6.17 -6.24
N VAL A 398 -16.69 -5.74 -7.23
CA VAL A 398 -15.28 -6.08 -7.38
C VAL A 398 -14.45 -5.19 -6.47
N VAL A 399 -13.54 -5.77 -5.68
CA VAL A 399 -12.67 -5.02 -4.78
C VAL A 399 -11.20 -5.33 -5.07
N THR A 400 -10.36 -4.30 -4.97
CA THR A 400 -8.90 -4.46 -5.05
C THR A 400 -8.41 -5.44 -3.98
N GLY A 401 -7.47 -6.30 -4.35
CA GLY A 401 -6.90 -7.35 -3.51
C GLY A 401 -7.69 -8.66 -3.53
N ALA A 402 -8.90 -8.71 -4.09
CA ALA A 402 -9.64 -9.96 -4.21
C ALA A 402 -8.98 -10.92 -5.22
N GLU A 403 -8.95 -12.20 -4.87
CA GLU A 403 -8.49 -13.27 -5.73
C GLU A 403 -9.46 -13.52 -6.90
N VAL A 404 -8.90 -13.92 -8.04
CA VAL A 404 -9.62 -14.22 -9.27
C VAL A 404 -9.30 -15.67 -9.67
N PRO A 405 -10.32 -16.55 -9.74
CA PRO A 405 -10.11 -17.92 -10.22
C PRO A 405 -9.68 -17.91 -11.69
N LEU A 406 -8.64 -18.67 -12.02
CA LEU A 406 -8.07 -18.69 -13.38
C LEU A 406 -8.96 -19.40 -14.41
N HIS A 407 -9.79 -20.37 -13.99
CA HIS A 407 -10.65 -21.14 -14.89
C HIS A 407 -12.03 -20.53 -15.12
N ALA A 408 -12.42 -19.52 -14.35
CA ALA A 408 -13.78 -18.98 -14.33
C ALA A 408 -13.84 -17.46 -14.47
N GLY A 409 -14.71 -16.99 -15.36
CA GLY A 409 -14.87 -15.58 -15.68
C GLY A 409 -13.84 -15.08 -16.70
N ALA A 410 -14.16 -13.94 -17.32
CA ALA A 410 -13.37 -13.42 -18.44
C ALA A 410 -11.90 -13.15 -18.07
N SER A 411 -11.64 -12.46 -16.95
CA SER A 411 -10.29 -12.04 -16.58
C SER A 411 -9.36 -13.19 -16.24
N GLY A 412 -9.84 -14.19 -15.49
CA GLY A 412 -9.07 -15.39 -15.18
C GLY A 412 -8.69 -16.16 -16.44
N LYS A 413 -9.68 -16.45 -17.31
CA LYS A 413 -9.45 -17.19 -18.55
C LYS A 413 -8.59 -16.43 -19.55
N ALA A 414 -8.70 -15.10 -19.62
CA ALA A 414 -7.82 -14.26 -20.44
C ALA A 414 -6.35 -14.40 -20.03
N LEU A 415 -6.06 -14.52 -18.73
CA LEU A 415 -4.72 -14.80 -18.24
C LEU A 415 -4.30 -16.25 -18.53
N LEU A 416 -5.15 -17.21 -18.14
CA LEU A 416 -4.88 -18.64 -18.27
C LEU A 416 -4.59 -19.07 -19.72
N ALA A 417 -5.23 -18.42 -20.70
CA ALA A 417 -5.06 -18.71 -22.12
C ALA A 417 -3.62 -18.52 -22.62
N HIS A 418 -2.82 -17.73 -21.91
CA HIS A 418 -1.44 -17.41 -22.26
C HIS A 418 -0.40 -17.99 -21.27
N LEU A 419 -0.83 -18.83 -20.33
CA LEU A 419 0.06 -19.59 -19.47
C LEU A 419 0.47 -20.92 -20.10
N PRO A 420 1.54 -21.57 -19.60
CA PRO A 420 1.89 -22.92 -20.02
C PRO A 420 0.68 -23.85 -19.93
N THR A 421 0.47 -24.69 -20.92
CA THR A 421 -0.69 -25.61 -20.98
C THR A 421 -0.79 -26.47 -19.72
N SER A 422 0.36 -26.86 -19.14
CA SER A 422 0.44 -27.60 -17.87
C SER A 422 -0.27 -26.91 -16.71
N THR A 423 -0.34 -25.57 -16.70
CA THR A 423 -1.06 -24.83 -15.65
C THR A 423 -2.55 -25.14 -15.71
N ALA A 424 -3.17 -25.07 -16.90
CA ALA A 424 -4.59 -25.38 -17.05
C ALA A 424 -4.93 -26.85 -16.73
N GLU A 425 -4.01 -27.77 -17.03
CA GLU A 425 -4.18 -29.21 -16.72
C GLU A 425 -4.21 -29.53 -15.23
N GLN A 426 -3.47 -28.75 -14.45
CA GLN A 426 -3.28 -28.94 -13.01
C GLN A 426 -4.27 -28.14 -12.16
N LEU A 427 -5.10 -27.29 -12.76
CA LEU A 427 -6.12 -26.54 -12.04
C LEU A 427 -7.31 -27.43 -11.67
N ASP A 428 -7.80 -27.26 -10.46
CA ASP A 428 -9.12 -27.73 -10.07
C ASP A 428 -10.19 -26.89 -10.76
N LEU A 429 -11.28 -27.54 -11.20
CA LEU A 429 -12.37 -26.90 -11.93
C LEU A 429 -13.68 -26.95 -11.14
N PRO A 430 -13.75 -26.38 -9.91
CA PRO A 430 -14.98 -26.36 -9.15
C PRO A 430 -16.03 -25.51 -9.87
N ARG A 431 -17.29 -25.94 -9.80
CA ARG A 431 -18.43 -25.16 -10.27
C ARG A 431 -18.66 -23.99 -9.32
N LEU A 432 -18.53 -22.76 -9.79
CA LEU A 432 -18.77 -21.54 -9.00
C LEU A 432 -20.18 -20.98 -9.27
N ALA A 433 -20.67 -21.14 -10.50
CA ALA A 433 -21.96 -20.68 -10.98
C ALA A 433 -22.43 -21.57 -12.15
N PRO A 434 -23.68 -21.42 -12.64
CA PRO A 434 -24.22 -22.28 -13.69
C PRO A 434 -23.38 -22.30 -14.98
N GLY A 435 -22.80 -21.16 -15.35
CA GLY A 435 -21.97 -21.01 -16.56
C GLY A 435 -20.52 -21.47 -16.41
N THR A 436 -20.06 -21.84 -15.21
CA THR A 436 -18.64 -22.21 -15.01
C THR A 436 -18.24 -23.40 -15.89
N LEU A 437 -17.10 -23.29 -16.57
CA LEU A 437 -16.48 -24.39 -17.30
C LEU A 437 -15.87 -25.38 -16.30
N VAL A 438 -16.46 -26.57 -16.20
CA VAL A 438 -16.07 -27.61 -15.22
C VAL A 438 -15.34 -28.80 -15.85
N THR A 439 -15.16 -28.81 -17.17
CA THR A 439 -14.46 -29.87 -17.89
C THR A 439 -13.19 -29.34 -18.56
N ARG A 440 -12.14 -30.17 -18.56
CA ARG A 440 -10.85 -29.80 -19.16
C ARG A 440 -10.96 -29.54 -20.65
N ASP A 441 -11.76 -30.33 -21.38
CA ASP A 441 -11.91 -30.16 -22.83
C ASP A 441 -12.63 -28.85 -23.19
N ALA A 442 -13.71 -28.50 -22.48
CA ALA A 442 -14.39 -27.23 -22.69
C ALA A 442 -13.49 -26.04 -22.35
N LEU A 443 -12.71 -26.13 -21.27
CA LEU A 443 -11.74 -25.10 -20.92
C LEU A 443 -10.66 -24.98 -22.00
N ARG A 444 -10.07 -26.09 -22.49
CA ARG A 444 -9.06 -26.07 -23.56
C ARG A 444 -9.56 -25.40 -24.83
N GLU A 445 -10.79 -25.71 -25.23
CA GLU A 445 -11.44 -25.13 -26.40
C GLU A 445 -11.62 -23.61 -26.24
N ASP A 446 -12.15 -23.17 -25.10
CA ASP A 446 -12.34 -21.74 -24.82
C ASP A 446 -11.00 -20.99 -24.75
N LEU A 447 -9.98 -21.56 -24.10
CA LEU A 447 -8.63 -20.97 -24.07
C LEU A 447 -8.01 -20.87 -25.47
N ALA A 448 -8.29 -21.83 -26.37
CA ALA A 448 -7.85 -21.76 -27.76
C ALA A 448 -8.58 -20.64 -28.53
N ALA A 449 -9.90 -20.52 -28.34
CA ALA A 449 -10.68 -19.43 -28.90
C ALA A 449 -10.21 -18.05 -28.41
N ILE A 450 -9.88 -17.93 -27.11
CA ILE A 450 -9.34 -16.71 -26.51
C ILE A 450 -8.01 -16.30 -27.17
N ARG A 451 -7.09 -17.25 -27.38
CA ARG A 451 -5.81 -16.97 -28.05
C ARG A 451 -5.99 -16.49 -29.49
N ASP A 452 -6.98 -17.03 -30.20
CA ASP A 452 -7.27 -16.66 -31.58
C ASP A 452 -7.91 -15.25 -31.68
N ARG A 453 -8.96 -15.00 -30.89
CA ARG A 453 -9.69 -13.72 -30.93
C ARG A 453 -9.03 -12.57 -30.16
N GLY A 454 -8.16 -12.89 -29.19
CA GLY A 454 -7.43 -11.91 -28.38
C GLY A 454 -8.19 -11.33 -27.19
N TRP A 455 -9.35 -11.88 -26.83
CA TRP A 455 -10.16 -11.48 -25.68
C TRP A 455 -10.96 -12.68 -25.14
N ALA A 456 -11.48 -12.56 -23.92
CA ALA A 456 -12.27 -13.56 -23.23
C ALA A 456 -13.64 -13.02 -22.84
N VAL A 457 -14.60 -13.94 -22.78
CA VAL A 457 -15.95 -13.72 -22.25
C VAL A 457 -16.12 -14.60 -21.04
N GLY A 458 -16.81 -14.08 -20.02
CA GLY A 458 -17.38 -14.89 -18.96
C GLY A 458 -18.83 -14.48 -18.78
N GLU A 459 -19.73 -15.44 -18.95
CA GLU A 459 -21.17 -15.24 -18.78
C GLU A 459 -21.67 -16.23 -17.73
N GLY A 460 -22.14 -15.73 -16.59
CA GLY A 460 -22.66 -16.60 -15.54
C GLY A 460 -21.62 -17.49 -14.88
N GLU A 461 -20.31 -17.22 -15.05
CA GLU A 461 -19.24 -18.17 -14.71
C GLU A 461 -18.71 -18.05 -13.29
N ARG A 462 -18.73 -16.84 -12.73
CA ARG A 462 -18.38 -16.60 -11.32
C ARG A 462 -19.62 -16.37 -10.47
N PHE A 463 -20.64 -15.73 -11.06
CA PHE A 463 -21.93 -15.41 -10.48
C PHE A 463 -22.96 -15.51 -11.62
N SER A 464 -24.15 -16.03 -11.34
CA SER A 464 -25.21 -16.32 -12.34
C SER A 464 -25.53 -15.14 -13.25
N ASP A 465 -25.56 -13.94 -12.71
CA ASP A 465 -26.04 -12.73 -13.39
C ASP A 465 -24.90 -11.80 -13.85
N ALA A 466 -23.65 -12.29 -13.81
CA ALA A 466 -22.49 -11.50 -14.20
C ALA A 466 -22.06 -11.80 -15.63
N PHE A 467 -21.84 -10.73 -16.41
CA PHE A 467 -21.18 -10.78 -17.70
C PHE A 467 -19.87 -9.98 -17.65
N GLY A 468 -18.83 -10.50 -18.27
CA GLY A 468 -17.53 -9.83 -18.31
C GLY A 468 -16.81 -10.03 -19.62
N LEU A 469 -16.02 -9.02 -20.00
CA LEU A 469 -15.07 -9.05 -21.09
C LEU A 469 -13.67 -8.78 -20.54
N ALA A 470 -12.67 -9.46 -21.07
CA ALA A 470 -11.28 -9.22 -20.70
C ALA A 470 -10.35 -9.39 -21.89
N ALA A 471 -9.32 -8.55 -21.98
CA ALA A 471 -8.22 -8.71 -22.92
C ALA A 471 -6.91 -8.81 -22.14
N PRO A 472 -6.00 -9.74 -22.52
CA PRO A 472 -4.72 -9.88 -21.84
C PRO A 472 -3.81 -8.67 -22.13
N VAL A 473 -3.13 -8.19 -21.11
CA VAL A 473 -2.09 -7.15 -21.20
C VAL A 473 -0.75 -7.81 -20.91
N PHE A 474 0.24 -7.57 -21.78
CA PHE A 474 1.58 -8.14 -21.66
C PHE A 474 2.60 -7.05 -21.37
N GLU A 475 3.58 -7.34 -20.52
CA GLU A 475 4.73 -6.48 -20.33
C GLU A 475 5.65 -6.55 -21.57
N GLY A 476 5.90 -5.40 -22.21
CA GLY A 476 6.70 -5.31 -23.45
C GLY A 476 5.86 -5.17 -24.74
N ALA A 477 6.47 -5.47 -25.89
CA ALA A 477 5.85 -5.23 -27.21
C ALA A 477 4.49 -5.94 -27.36
N PRO A 478 3.49 -5.29 -27.98
CA PRO A 478 2.11 -5.78 -27.99
C PRO A 478 1.95 -7.10 -28.75
N TRP A 479 1.03 -7.95 -28.27
CA TRP A 479 0.80 -9.31 -28.77
C TRP A 479 0.51 -9.38 -30.28
N TRP A 480 -0.16 -8.38 -30.85
CA TRP A 480 -0.45 -8.30 -32.30
C TRP A 480 0.79 -8.08 -33.18
N ARG A 481 1.95 -7.72 -32.59
CA ARG A 481 3.23 -7.70 -33.31
C ARG A 481 3.89 -9.09 -33.36
N ARG A 482 3.68 -9.94 -32.35
CA ARG A 482 4.25 -11.30 -32.30
C ARG A 482 3.53 -12.26 -33.25
N SER A 483 2.23 -12.09 -33.50
CA SER A 483 1.48 -12.94 -34.43
C SER A 483 1.80 -12.69 -35.92
N ARG A 484 2.29 -11.49 -36.28
CA ARG A 484 2.61 -11.15 -37.68
C ARG A 484 3.98 -11.62 -38.17
N SER A 485 4.91 -11.99 -37.29
CA SER A 485 6.24 -12.46 -37.72
C SER A 485 6.24 -13.92 -38.19
N ARG A 486 5.20 -14.71 -37.87
CA ARG A 486 5.08 -16.11 -38.29
C ARG A 486 4.28 -16.32 -39.58
N SER A 487 3.64 -15.29 -40.14
CA SER A 487 2.70 -15.43 -41.28
C SER A 487 3.05 -14.62 -42.53
N ARG A 488 4.27 -14.08 -42.66
CA ARG A 488 4.70 -13.38 -43.89
C ARG A 488 5.87 -14.08 -44.56
N GLY A 489 5.52 -15.15 -45.30
CA GLY A 489 6.23 -15.49 -46.53
C GLY A 489 6.13 -14.33 -47.53
N SER A 490 7.17 -14.21 -48.34
CA SER A 490 7.42 -13.19 -49.37
C SER A 490 6.18 -12.63 -50.08
N GLY A 491 5.98 -11.32 -49.99
CA GLY A 491 4.99 -10.60 -50.77
C GLY A 491 5.01 -9.10 -50.45
N ARG A 492 5.66 -8.31 -51.32
CA ARG A 492 5.54 -6.84 -51.35
C ARG A 492 4.07 -6.44 -51.41
N THR A 493 3.62 -5.55 -50.52
CA THR A 493 2.93 -4.28 -50.90
C THR A 493 2.50 -3.43 -49.68
N ARG A 494 2.82 -2.14 -49.82
CA ARG A 494 2.08 -0.90 -49.50
C ARG A 494 1.47 -0.69 -48.11
N SER A 495 1.87 0.43 -47.52
CA SER A 495 1.22 1.10 -46.40
C SER A 495 -0.15 1.64 -46.82
N THR A 496 -1.20 1.22 -46.12
CA THR A 496 -2.47 1.95 -46.07
C THR A 496 -2.80 2.21 -44.62
N SER A 497 -2.68 3.48 -44.23
CA SER A 497 -3.27 4.03 -43.02
C SER A 497 -4.79 3.78 -43.09
N THR A 498 -5.34 3.02 -42.15
CA THR A 498 -6.79 2.84 -42.07
C THR A 498 -7.27 3.48 -40.77
N ARG A 499 -7.96 4.62 -40.92
CA ARG A 499 -8.76 5.26 -39.88
C ARG A 499 -9.81 4.26 -39.40
N TRP A 500 -9.98 4.12 -38.10
CA TRP A 500 -11.12 3.41 -37.51
C TRP A 500 -12.39 4.23 -37.79
N SER A 501 -13.19 3.81 -38.76
CA SER A 501 -14.56 4.29 -38.94
C SER A 501 -15.49 3.50 -38.01
N GLN A 502 -16.25 4.23 -37.18
CA GLN A 502 -17.35 3.73 -36.36
C GLN A 502 -18.26 2.79 -37.16
N ARG A 503 -18.42 1.56 -36.67
CA ARG A 503 -19.61 0.74 -36.94
C ARG A 503 -20.06 0.15 -35.61
N CYS A 504 -21.04 0.81 -35.00
CA CYS A 504 -21.84 0.24 -33.93
C CYS A 504 -22.58 -0.98 -34.49
N VAL A 505 -22.29 -2.17 -33.98
CA VAL A 505 -23.14 -3.34 -34.19
C VAL A 505 -24.22 -3.28 -33.13
N ALA A 506 -25.46 -2.99 -33.55
CA ALA A 506 -26.63 -3.04 -32.68
C ALA A 506 -26.91 -4.49 -32.24
N PRO A 507 -27.39 -4.73 -31.00
CA PRO A 507 -27.74 -6.06 -30.53
C PRO A 507 -29.02 -6.59 -31.22
N PRO A 508 -29.18 -7.92 -31.37
CA PRO A 508 -30.34 -8.51 -32.01
C PRO A 508 -31.61 -8.32 -31.16
N ARG A 509 -32.71 -7.90 -31.80
CA ARG A 509 -34.03 -7.75 -31.17
C ARG A 509 -34.60 -9.13 -30.82
N ARG A 510 -35.14 -9.29 -29.60
CA ARG A 510 -35.93 -10.46 -29.18
C ARG A 510 -37.21 -10.59 -30.04
N PRO A 511 -37.68 -11.79 -30.37
CA PRO A 511 -38.97 -11.99 -31.02
C PRO A 511 -40.12 -11.79 -30.02
N PRO A 512 -41.29 -11.29 -30.45
CA PRO A 512 -42.43 -11.04 -29.58
C PRO A 512 -43.18 -12.34 -29.25
N SER A 513 -43.70 -12.41 -28.02
CA SER A 513 -44.80 -13.29 -27.62
C SER A 513 -46.13 -12.57 -27.81
#